data_AF-A0A965V0Z1-F1
#
_entry.id   AF-A0A965V0Z1-F1
#
_cell.length_a   1.000
_cell.length_b   1.000
_cell.length_c   1.000
_cell.angle_alpha   90.00
_cell.angle_beta   90.00
_cell.angle_gamma   90.00
#
_symmetry.space_group_name_H-M   'P 1'
#
loop_
_entity.id
_entity.type
_entity.pdbx_description
1 polymer ?
#
loop_
_entity_poly.entity_id
_entity_poly.type
_entity_poly.pdbx_seq_one_letter_code
_entity_poly.pdbx_strand_id
1 'polypeptide(L)'
;GDDYQVIKLAVMGEVKNHFRPEFINRIDEVVVFHALADDHVKSIAAIQLQYLKDRLAQLEMKVDITDAALEEISKEGFDPVYGARPLKRAIQSEIENPLAKEILAGHFMAKDTIKIDSISGKLKFTKI
;
A
#
# COMPACT_ATOMS: atom_id res chain seq x y z
N GLY A 1 -20.88 0.18 13.42
CA GLY A 1 -20.97 -0.21 14.84
C GLY A 1 -21.36 -1.68 14.97
N ASP A 2 -22.42 -2.08 14.27
CA ASP A 2 -22.99 -3.43 14.38
C ASP A 2 -22.19 -4.55 13.68
N ASP A 3 -21.40 -4.24 12.64
CA ASP A 3 -20.66 -5.27 11.89
C ASP A 3 -19.58 -6.01 12.71
N TYR A 4 -18.90 -5.34 13.64
CA TYR A 4 -17.77 -5.96 14.35
C TYR A 4 -18.19 -7.12 15.24
N GLN A 5 -19.27 -6.94 16.00
CA GLN A 5 -19.77 -7.99 16.91
C GLN A 5 -20.33 -9.18 16.10
N VAL A 6 -20.99 -8.90 14.98
CA VAL A 6 -21.55 -9.93 14.09
C VAL A 6 -20.44 -10.73 13.42
N ILE A 7 -19.42 -10.07 12.85
CA ILE A 7 -18.27 -10.73 12.23
C ILE A 7 -17.48 -11.53 13.28
N LYS A 8 -17.26 -10.96 14.47
CA LYS A 8 -16.56 -11.64 15.55
C LYS A 8 -17.29 -12.91 15.99
N LEU A 9 -18.62 -12.87 16.12
CA LEU A 9 -19.40 -14.06 16.46
C LEU A 9 -19.30 -15.14 15.38
N ALA A 10 -19.39 -14.77 14.10
CA ALA A 10 -19.24 -15.70 12.98
C ALA A 10 -17.85 -16.36 12.96
N VAL A 11 -16.78 -15.57 13.11
CA VAL A 11 -15.40 -16.06 13.17
C VAL A 11 -15.18 -16.96 14.37
N MET A 12 -15.68 -16.59 15.55
CA MET A 12 -15.56 -17.41 16.76
C MET A 12 -16.36 -18.72 16.68
N GLY A 13 -17.44 -18.76 15.91
CA GLY A 13 -18.15 -20.00 15.59
C GLY A 13 -17.25 -20.97 14.84
N GLU A 14 -16.54 -20.49 13.82
CA GLU A 14 -15.65 -21.32 13.01
C GLU A 14 -14.39 -21.75 13.77
N VAL A 15 -13.80 -20.86 14.59
CA VAL A 15 -12.66 -21.18 15.47
C VAL A 15 -13.01 -22.33 16.43
N LYS A 16 -14.24 -22.35 16.98
CA LYS A 16 -14.72 -23.43 17.86
C LYS A 16 -14.88 -24.77 17.15
N ASN A 17 -15.14 -24.77 15.84
CA ASN A 17 -15.20 -25.99 15.03
C ASN A 17 -13.80 -26.55 14.72
N HIS A 18 -12.80 -25.68 14.63
CA HIS A 18 -11.44 -26.06 14.22
C HIS A 18 -10.49 -26.35 15.40
N PHE A 19 -10.62 -25.63 16.51
CA PHE A 19 -9.72 -25.73 17.66
C PHE A 19 -10.42 -26.31 18.89
N ARG A 20 -9.67 -27.03 19.73
CA ARG A 20 -10.19 -27.61 20.98
C ARG A 20 -10.54 -26.50 21.99
N PRO A 21 -11.56 -26.70 22.85
CA PRO A 21 -11.96 -25.72 23.86
C PRO A 21 -10.82 -25.29 24.78
N GLU A 22 -9.91 -26.20 25.14
CA GLU A 22 -8.74 -25.89 25.98
C GLU A 22 -7.83 -24.83 25.36
N PHE A 23 -7.65 -24.85 24.04
CA PHE A 23 -6.84 -23.86 23.33
C PHE A 23 -7.53 -22.48 23.33
N ILE A 24 -8.83 -22.47 23.08
CA ILE A 24 -9.64 -21.24 23.04
C ILE A 24 -9.67 -20.58 24.42
N ASN A 25 -9.77 -21.38 25.49
CA ASN A 25 -9.75 -20.90 26.86
C ASN A 25 -8.39 -20.32 27.32
N ARG A 26 -7.32 -20.44 26.50
CA ARG A 26 -6.01 -19.84 26.76
C ARG A 26 -5.78 -18.51 26.03
N ILE A 27 -6.78 -18.01 25.29
CA ILE A 27 -6.68 -16.76 24.55
C ILE A 27 -7.35 -15.66 25.38
N ASP A 28 -6.55 -14.70 25.84
CA ASP A 28 -7.03 -13.57 26.64
C ASP A 28 -7.86 -12.57 25.80
N GLU A 29 -7.43 -12.28 24.57
CA GLU A 29 -8.14 -11.36 23.68
C GLU A 29 -8.07 -11.83 22.21
N VAL A 30 -9.20 -11.69 21.52
CA VAL A 30 -9.30 -11.92 20.07
C VAL A 30 -9.56 -10.59 19.38
N VAL A 31 -8.59 -10.18 18.56
CA VAL A 31 -8.66 -8.98 17.71
C VAL A 31 -9.08 -9.40 16.30
N VAL A 32 -10.21 -8.89 15.82
CA VAL A 32 -10.69 -9.15 14.45
C VAL A 32 -10.33 -7.97 13.56
N PHE A 33 -9.56 -8.22 12.51
CA PHE A 33 -9.24 -7.22 11.51
C PHE A 33 -10.37 -7.09 10.50
N HIS A 34 -10.73 -5.84 10.17
CA HIS A 34 -11.71 -5.56 9.13
C HIS A 34 -11.00 -5.57 7.77
N ALA A 35 -11.77 -5.87 6.71
CA ALA A 35 -11.29 -5.67 5.35
C ALA A 35 -10.84 -4.22 5.16
N LEU A 36 -9.77 -4.02 4.39
CA LEU A 36 -9.30 -2.68 4.05
C LEU A 36 -10.32 -2.03 3.11
N ALA A 37 -10.76 -0.81 3.46
CA ALA A 37 -11.43 0.07 2.52
C ALA A 37 -10.40 0.73 1.59
N ASP A 38 -10.82 1.15 0.39
CA ASP A 38 -9.94 1.77 -0.61
C ASP A 38 -9.16 2.98 -0.05
N ASP A 39 -9.78 3.77 0.81
CA ASP A 39 -9.15 4.93 1.46
C ASP A 39 -8.01 4.54 2.41
N HIS A 40 -8.11 3.37 3.06
CA HIS A 40 -7.03 2.83 3.88
C HIS A 40 -5.86 2.38 3.01
N VAL A 41 -6.13 1.80 1.84
CA VAL A 41 -5.09 1.38 0.88
C VAL A 41 -4.32 2.60 0.38
N LYS A 42 -5.01 3.68 0.00
CA LYS A 42 -4.39 4.96 -0.39
C LYS A 42 -3.49 5.51 0.72
N SER A 43 -3.96 5.49 1.97
CA SER A 43 -3.17 5.95 3.12
C SER A 43 -1.92 5.09 3.35
N ILE A 44 -2.04 3.76 3.22
CA ILE A 44 -0.88 2.85 3.32
C ILE A 44 0.11 3.09 2.19
N ALA A 45 -0.38 3.34 0.96
CA ALA A 45 0.45 3.65 -0.19
C ALA A 45 1.26 4.93 0.05
N ALA A 46 0.63 5.98 0.58
CA ALA A 46 1.29 7.23 0.93
C ALA A 46 2.41 7.02 1.95
N ILE A 47 2.21 6.20 2.99
CA ILE A 47 3.24 5.85 3.98
C ILE A 47 4.41 5.11 3.31
N GLN A 48 4.14 4.14 2.45
CA GLN A 48 5.19 3.40 1.74
C GLN A 48 6.00 4.32 0.81
N LEU A 49 5.32 5.24 0.14
CA LEU A 49 5.95 6.22 -0.74
C LEU A 49 6.79 7.25 0.04
N GLN A 50 6.50 7.50 1.32
CA GLN A 50 7.35 8.36 2.14
C GLN A 50 8.79 7.83 2.21
N TYR A 51 8.99 6.51 2.32
CA TYR A 51 10.34 5.92 2.27
C TYR A 51 11.06 6.15 0.93
N LEU A 52 10.32 6.25 -0.17
CA LEU A 52 10.88 6.64 -1.46
C LEU A 52 11.24 8.13 -1.47
N LYS A 53 10.35 9.00 -0.96
CA LYS A 53 10.61 10.44 -0.83
C LYS A 53 11.89 10.70 -0.05
N ASP A 54 12.06 10.03 1.08
CA ASP A 54 13.21 10.21 1.97
C ASP A 54 14.51 9.75 1.28
N ARG A 55 14.48 8.63 0.54
CA ARG A 55 15.64 8.14 -0.24
C ARG A 55 16.02 9.11 -1.36
N LEU A 56 15.05 9.69 -2.07
CA LEU A 56 15.33 10.69 -3.12
C LEU A 56 15.84 12.00 -2.53
N ALA A 57 15.35 12.41 -1.36
CA ALA A 57 15.82 13.61 -0.67
C ALA A 57 17.30 13.52 -0.28
N GLN A 58 17.81 12.32 0.06
CA GLN A 58 19.25 12.08 0.28
C GLN A 58 20.10 12.31 -0.97
N LEU A 59 19.48 12.23 -2.17
CA LEU A 59 20.12 12.50 -3.46
C LEU A 59 19.81 13.92 -3.97
N GLU A 60 19.35 14.82 -3.08
CA GLU A 60 18.91 16.18 -3.39
C GLU A 60 17.75 16.25 -4.41
N MET A 61 16.99 15.18 -4.60
CA MET A 61 15.82 15.13 -5.48
C MET A 61 14.52 15.24 -4.70
N LYS A 62 13.50 15.83 -5.31
CA LYS A 62 12.13 15.86 -4.78
C LYS A 62 11.23 14.99 -5.62
N VAL A 63 10.20 14.41 -5.01
CA VAL A 63 9.16 13.70 -5.73
C VAL A 63 7.79 14.18 -5.29
N ASP A 64 6.96 14.52 -6.27
CA ASP A 64 5.58 14.92 -6.09
C ASP A 64 4.69 13.85 -6.73
N ILE A 65 3.69 13.39 -5.99
CA ILE A 65 2.87 12.24 -6.38
C ILE A 65 1.44 12.71 -6.37
N THR A 66 0.81 12.66 -7.55
CA THR A 66 -0.58 13.07 -7.70
C THR A 66 -1.55 12.05 -7.12
N ASP A 67 -2.76 12.52 -6.77
CA ASP A 67 -3.84 11.63 -6.34
C ASP A 67 -4.20 10.57 -7.40
N ALA A 68 -4.07 10.92 -8.69
CA ALA A 68 -4.29 10.00 -9.79
C ALA A 68 -3.28 8.83 -9.79
N ALA A 69 -2.00 9.11 -9.52
CA ALA A 69 -0.99 8.07 -9.37
C ALA A 69 -1.21 7.20 -8.13
N LEU A 70 -1.63 7.81 -7.00
CA LEU A 70 -1.96 7.07 -5.78
C LEU A 70 -3.16 6.15 -5.97
N GLU A 71 -4.17 6.59 -6.72
CA GLU A 71 -5.33 5.78 -7.02
C GLU A 71 -4.99 4.59 -7.91
N GLU A 72 -4.17 4.80 -8.95
CA GLU A 72 -3.71 3.72 -9.83
C GLU A 72 -2.96 2.65 -9.04
N ILE A 73 -1.99 3.07 -8.21
CA ILE A 73 -1.22 2.15 -7.36
C ILE A 73 -2.11 1.43 -6.35
N SER A 74 -3.13 2.09 -5.82
CA SER A 74 -4.04 1.47 -4.86
C SER A 74 -4.90 0.40 -5.53
N LYS A 75 -5.32 0.60 -6.79
CA LYS A 75 -6.06 -0.39 -7.57
C LYS A 75 -5.22 -1.62 -7.89
N GLU A 76 -3.96 -1.44 -8.30
CA GLU A 76 -3.06 -2.57 -8.59
C GLU A 76 -2.54 -3.27 -7.32
N GLY A 77 -2.38 -2.52 -6.24
CA GLY A 77 -1.82 -2.98 -4.98
C GLY A 77 -2.84 -3.61 -4.01
N PHE A 78 -4.12 -3.59 -4.35
CA PHE A 78 -5.20 -4.17 -3.55
C PHE A 78 -5.65 -5.51 -4.11
N ASP A 79 -5.65 -6.52 -3.25
CA ASP A 79 -6.22 -7.83 -3.55
C ASP A 79 -7.28 -8.17 -2.48
N PRO A 80 -8.49 -8.61 -2.85
CA PRO A 80 -9.55 -8.90 -1.88
C PRO A 80 -9.23 -10.08 -0.95
N VAL A 81 -8.36 -11.00 -1.37
CA VAL A 81 -7.91 -12.17 -0.60
C VAL A 81 -6.67 -11.85 0.22
N TYR A 82 -5.72 -11.10 -0.36
CA TYR A 82 -4.42 -10.82 0.25
C TYR A 82 -4.31 -9.42 0.90
N GLY A 83 -5.33 -8.58 0.79
CA GLY A 83 -5.33 -7.19 1.26
C GLY A 83 -4.31 -6.32 0.52
N ALA A 84 -3.78 -5.29 1.18
CA ALA A 84 -2.74 -4.42 0.64
C ALA A 84 -1.32 -5.04 0.64
N ARG A 85 -1.18 -6.37 0.82
CA ARG A 85 0.13 -7.04 0.75
C ARG A 85 0.83 -6.86 -0.60
N PRO A 86 0.12 -6.92 -1.75
CA PRO A 86 0.72 -6.66 -3.07
C PRO A 86 1.18 -5.21 -3.26
N LEU A 87 0.63 -4.25 -2.50
CA LEU A 87 0.90 -2.82 -2.64
C LEU A 87 2.38 -2.47 -2.62
N LYS A 88 3.15 -3.07 -1.70
CA LYS A 88 4.60 -2.85 -1.63
C LYS A 88 5.29 -3.28 -2.94
N ARG A 89 4.84 -4.40 -3.52
CA ARG A 89 5.39 -4.93 -4.77
C ARG A 89 4.99 -4.04 -5.95
N ALA A 90 3.75 -3.56 -6.01
CA ALA A 90 3.28 -2.62 -7.04
C ALA A 90 4.07 -1.31 -7.01
N ILE A 91 4.29 -0.72 -5.83
CA ILE A 91 5.13 0.47 -5.68
C ILE A 91 6.56 0.20 -6.18
N GLN A 92 7.13 -0.96 -5.86
CA GLN A 92 8.45 -1.32 -6.36
C GLN A 92 8.50 -1.51 -7.88
N SER A 93 7.55 -2.25 -8.47
CA SER A 93 7.57 -2.57 -9.90
C SER A 93 7.21 -1.37 -10.77
N GLU A 94 6.23 -0.57 -10.36
CA GLU A 94 5.68 0.51 -11.18
C GLU A 94 6.30 1.87 -10.88
N ILE A 95 6.86 2.07 -9.68
CA ILE A 95 7.46 3.36 -9.29
C ILE A 95 8.96 3.23 -9.08
N GLU A 96 9.43 2.44 -8.10
CA GLU A 96 10.84 2.46 -7.72
C GLU A 96 11.76 1.98 -8.86
N ASN A 97 11.42 0.86 -9.50
CA ASN A 97 12.26 0.28 -10.54
C ASN A 97 12.34 1.14 -11.81
N PRO A 98 11.22 1.67 -12.36
CA PRO A 98 11.28 2.58 -13.51
C PRO A 98 12.01 3.87 -13.16
N LEU A 99 11.73 4.45 -12.00
CA LEU A 99 12.38 5.69 -11.58
C LEU A 99 13.89 5.52 -11.42
N ALA A 100 14.35 4.41 -10.84
CA ALA A 100 15.77 4.10 -10.73
C ALA A 100 16.43 4.00 -12.11
N LYS A 101 15.77 3.40 -13.11
CA LYS A 101 16.28 3.33 -14.49
C LYS A 101 16.41 4.72 -15.12
N GLU A 102 15.41 5.57 -14.94
CA GLU A 102 15.43 6.95 -15.46
C GLU A 102 16.54 7.80 -14.82
N ILE A 103 16.76 7.64 -13.51
CA ILE A 103 17.87 8.30 -12.80
C ILE A 103 19.23 7.79 -13.31
N LEU A 104 19.39 6.47 -13.48
CA LEU A 104 20.62 5.87 -14.01
C LEU A 104 20.89 6.27 -15.46
N ALA A 105 19.84 6.50 -16.26
CA ALA A 105 19.94 7.03 -17.61
C ALA A 105 20.28 8.53 -17.65
N GLY A 106 20.27 9.23 -16.51
CA GLY A 106 20.56 10.65 -16.40
C GLY A 106 19.39 11.57 -16.76
N HIS A 107 18.17 11.05 -16.89
CA HIS A 107 16.98 11.86 -17.18
C HIS A 107 16.53 12.70 -15.97
N PHE A 108 16.84 12.24 -14.75
CA PHE A 108 16.63 12.96 -13.51
C PHE A 108 17.95 13.11 -12.75
N MET A 109 18.23 14.31 -12.26
CA MET A 109 19.46 14.67 -11.57
C MET A 109 19.17 15.37 -10.23
N ALA A 110 20.21 15.56 -9.42
CA ALA A 110 20.13 16.35 -8.19
C ALA A 110 19.45 17.70 -8.43
N LYS A 111 18.62 18.12 -7.47
CA LYS A 111 17.77 19.33 -7.47
C LYS A 111 16.52 19.27 -8.34
N ASP A 112 16.31 18.19 -9.08
CA ASP A 112 15.09 18.01 -9.85
C ASP A 112 13.88 17.70 -8.96
N THR A 113 12.71 18.16 -9.39
CA THR A 113 11.43 17.70 -8.86
C THR A 113 10.79 16.75 -9.87
N ILE A 114 10.55 15.52 -9.42
CA ILE A 114 9.97 14.46 -10.22
C ILE A 114 8.48 14.38 -9.91
N LYS A 115 7.63 14.68 -10.89
CA LYS A 115 6.20 14.47 -10.80
C LYS A 115 5.83 13.06 -11.27
N ILE A 116 5.12 12.33 -10.42
CA ILE A 116 4.51 11.04 -10.72
C ILE A 116 3.01 11.25 -10.93
N ASP A 117 2.55 10.99 -12.15
CA ASP A 117 1.15 11.13 -12.57
C ASP A 117 0.62 9.83 -13.20
N SER A 118 -0.70 9.65 -13.24
CA SER A 118 -1.34 8.55 -13.97
C SER A 118 -2.01 9.10 -15.23
N ILE A 119 -1.59 8.62 -16.41
CA ILE A 119 -2.19 8.98 -17.69
C ILE A 119 -2.65 7.71 -18.39
N SER A 120 -3.97 7.57 -18.57
CA SER A 120 -4.59 6.40 -19.23
C SER A 120 -4.24 5.07 -18.54
N GLY A 121 -4.22 5.05 -17.20
CA GLY A 121 -3.91 3.85 -16.42
C GLY A 121 -2.44 3.44 -16.43
N LYS A 122 -1.54 4.37 -16.73
CA LYS A 122 -0.08 4.15 -16.68
C LYS A 122 0.60 5.27 -15.94
N LEU A 123 1.54 4.91 -15.07
CA LEU A 123 2.35 5.88 -14.38
C LEU A 123 3.35 6.54 -15.33
N LYS A 124 3.44 7.86 -15.23
CA LYS A 124 4.36 8.68 -16.00
C LYS A 124 5.17 9.57 -15.07
N PHE A 125 6.47 9.60 -15.33
CA PHE A 125 7.44 10.43 -14.63
C PHE A 125 7.74 11.65 -15.48
N THR A 126 7.62 12.84 -14.90
CA THR A 126 7.94 14.10 -15.57
C THR A 126 8.75 15.00 -14.65
N LYS A 127 9.55 15.87 -15.24
CA LYS A 127 10.33 16.88 -14.51
C LYS A 127 9.53 18.18 -14.45
N ILE A 128 9.51 18.80 -13.28
CA ILE A 128 8.93 20.13 -13.04
C ILE A 128 10.00 21.10 -12.55
#